data_AF-A0A923B690-F1
#
_entry.id   AF-A0A923B690-F1
#
_cell.length_a   1.000
_cell.length_b   1.000
_cell.length_c   1.000
_cell.angle_alpha   90.00
_cell.angle_beta   90.00
_cell.angle_gamma   90.00
#
_symmetry.space_group_name_H-M   'P 1'
#
loop_
_entity.id
_entity.type
_entity.pdbx_description
1 polymer ?
#
loop_
_entity_poly.entity_id
_entity_poly.type
_entity_poly.pdbx_seq_one_letter_code
_entity_poly.pdbx_strand_id
1 'polypeptide(L)'
;MNLRKPLTTTHPHGHVLARPDRRLGLIRISKNASTESKVRLECRDWIAFDAYDGPTVAFLREPVSRFVSGVPETMLRMTHWVAAESWRGDRVEVPEDVYSELAVVAREPIEAVVTRFLELAEYAFFDAHHEPQHAFIADRHLDLRIDPLLYLTENFEDAVARIEARTGIVTRKPADRGNRGGAKPQAGRTRLIDLARRTTRTGVYRKVAHSGFLGLRYRGASEPMELRELNGLANRFTREVKEFGVPGELRTRILALYDLDHRLWQAVTAHGGDVLASEVWAEVTGPALSLAAGRPA
;
A
#
# COMPACT_ATOMS: atom_id res chain seq x y z
N MET A 1 -20.72 0.86 -18.84
CA MET A 1 -19.54 0.19 -18.27
C MET A 1 -19.45 0.62 -16.81
N ASN A 2 -19.78 -0.25 -15.85
CA ASN A 2 -19.69 0.10 -14.43
C ASN A 2 -18.22 0.32 -14.09
N LEU A 3 -17.82 1.58 -13.90
CA LEU A 3 -16.52 1.92 -13.36
C LEU A 3 -16.42 1.25 -11.99
N ARG A 4 -15.47 0.33 -11.82
CA ARG A 4 -15.19 -0.27 -10.51
C ARG A 4 -15.00 0.87 -9.51
N LYS A 5 -15.61 0.75 -8.33
CA LYS A 5 -15.37 1.70 -7.24
C LYS A 5 -13.86 1.76 -6.97
N PRO A 6 -13.30 2.93 -6.66
CA PRO A 6 -11.89 3.04 -6.32
C PRO A 6 -11.56 2.08 -5.18
N LEU A 7 -10.47 1.31 -5.29
CA LEU A 7 -10.08 0.31 -4.30
C LEU A 7 -9.58 0.94 -2.98
N THR A 8 -9.48 2.27 -2.92
CA THR A 8 -9.07 3.00 -1.73
C THR A 8 -9.60 4.43 -1.70
N THR A 9 -10.00 4.86 -0.50
CA THR A 9 -10.29 6.26 -0.18
C THR A 9 -9.09 6.99 0.41
N THR A 10 -7.99 6.26 0.68
CA THR A 10 -6.83 6.79 1.41
C THR A 10 -5.60 7.01 0.53
N HIS A 11 -5.65 6.54 -0.72
CA HIS A 11 -4.62 6.75 -1.74
C HIS A 11 -5.31 7.10 -3.07
N PRO A 12 -6.06 8.22 -3.15
CA PRO A 12 -6.82 8.58 -4.34
C PRO A 12 -5.90 8.79 -5.55
N HIS A 13 -6.27 8.22 -6.70
CA HIS A 13 -5.63 8.53 -7.98
C HIS A 13 -5.90 9.99 -8.38
N GLY A 14 -4.99 10.58 -9.16
CA GLY A 14 -5.15 11.95 -9.67
C GLY A 14 -4.98 13.04 -8.63
N HIS A 15 -4.45 12.72 -7.45
CA HIS A 15 -4.24 13.67 -6.35
C HIS A 15 -2.85 13.52 -5.74
N VAL A 16 -2.26 14.65 -5.35
CA VAL A 16 -1.11 14.70 -4.46
C VAL A 16 -1.59 14.89 -3.02
N LEU A 17 -0.85 14.33 -2.07
CA LEU A 17 -0.96 14.75 -0.68
C LEU A 17 0.04 15.87 -0.43
N ALA A 18 -0.42 17.11 -0.44
CA ALA A 18 0.42 18.28 -0.29
C ALA A 18 0.69 18.62 1.18
N ARG A 19 1.85 19.23 1.43
CA ARG A 19 2.07 20.03 2.64
C ARG A 19 1.11 21.23 2.66
N PRO A 20 0.74 21.74 3.85
CA PRO A 20 -0.12 22.91 3.95
C PRO A 20 0.51 24.19 3.37
N ASP A 21 1.84 24.27 3.30
CA ASP A 21 2.57 25.35 2.63
C ASP A 21 2.70 25.15 1.11
N ARG A 22 2.17 24.04 0.58
CA ARG A 22 2.23 23.59 -0.82
C ARG A 22 3.64 23.42 -1.40
N ARG A 23 4.69 23.53 -0.59
CA ARG A 23 6.09 23.43 -1.04
C ARG A 23 6.52 22.02 -1.45
N LEU A 24 5.71 21.00 -1.15
CA LEU A 24 5.95 19.61 -1.52
C LEU A 24 4.65 18.82 -1.58
N GLY A 25 4.50 18.02 -2.64
CA GLY A 25 3.44 17.04 -2.83
C GLY A 25 4.00 15.63 -2.72
N LEU A 26 3.24 14.73 -2.09
CA LEU A 26 3.54 13.31 -2.00
C LEU A 26 2.51 12.51 -2.79
N ILE A 27 2.96 11.75 -3.79
CA ILE A 27 2.15 10.69 -4.40
C ILE A 27 2.10 9.53 -3.42
N ARG A 28 0.94 9.34 -2.81
CA ARG A 28 0.76 8.33 -1.78
C ARG A 28 0.40 7.00 -2.43
N ILE A 29 1.37 6.10 -2.57
CA ILE A 29 1.18 4.74 -3.10
C ILE A 29 1.11 3.77 -1.92
N SER A 30 0.07 2.92 -1.84
CA SER A 30 -0.03 2.01 -0.69
C SER A 30 1.11 1.00 -0.65
N LYS A 31 1.50 0.61 0.57
CA LYS A 31 2.65 -0.27 0.91
C LYS A 31 4.05 0.28 0.60
N ASN A 32 4.16 1.53 0.15
CA ASN A 32 5.43 2.17 -0.21
C ASN A 32 5.88 3.20 0.84
N ALA A 33 6.01 2.77 2.11
CA ALA A 33 6.27 3.65 3.24
C ALA A 33 5.23 4.81 3.38
N SER A 34 4.04 4.65 2.81
CA SER A 34 3.06 5.74 2.60
C SER A 34 2.53 6.44 3.84
N THR A 35 2.61 5.78 4.99
CA THR A 35 2.25 6.38 6.29
C THR A 35 3.43 7.13 6.87
N GLU A 36 4.63 6.59 6.74
CA GLU A 36 5.86 7.19 7.25
C GLU A 36 6.23 8.43 6.45
N SER A 37 6.25 8.34 5.11
CA SER A 37 6.48 9.48 4.21
C SER A 37 5.49 10.61 4.47
N LYS A 38 4.19 10.31 4.59
CA LYS A 38 3.16 11.29 4.95
C LYS A 38 3.51 12.06 6.23
N VAL A 39 3.87 11.32 7.29
CA VAL A 39 4.14 11.92 8.61
C VAL A 39 5.45 12.71 8.59
N ARG A 40 6.52 12.17 8.00
CA ARG A 40 7.85 12.82 7.92
C ARG A 40 7.81 14.10 7.11
N LEU A 41 7.14 14.06 5.95
CA LEU A 41 7.04 15.19 5.03
C LEU A 41 5.91 16.15 5.39
N GLU A 42 5.11 15.85 6.42
CA GLU A 42 3.97 16.65 6.90
C GLU A 42 2.91 16.93 5.82
N CYS A 43 2.78 16.00 4.87
CA CYS A 43 1.77 16.05 3.82
C CYS A 43 0.39 15.69 4.40
N ARG A 44 -0.62 16.53 4.21
CA ARG A 44 -1.95 16.33 4.81
C ARG A 44 -3.15 16.76 3.96
N ASP A 45 -2.93 17.60 2.95
CA ASP A 45 -4.02 18.18 2.17
C ASP A 45 -4.08 17.52 0.79
N TRP A 46 -5.21 16.90 0.44
CA TRP A 46 -5.39 16.32 -0.89
C TRP A 46 -5.66 17.43 -1.92
N ILE A 47 -4.84 17.50 -2.95
CA ILE A 47 -4.98 18.46 -4.06
C ILE A 47 -4.95 17.66 -5.36
N ALA A 48 -5.89 17.94 -6.27
CA ALA A 48 -5.91 17.30 -7.58
C ALA A 48 -4.67 17.71 -8.41
N PHE A 49 -4.20 16.83 -9.30
CA PHE A 49 -2.98 17.05 -10.08
C PHE A 49 -3.02 18.35 -10.90
N ASP A 50 -4.17 18.68 -11.49
CA ASP A 50 -4.40 19.90 -12.26
C ASP A 50 -4.38 21.19 -11.43
N ALA A 51 -4.55 21.08 -10.11
CA ALA A 51 -4.58 22.19 -9.17
C ALA A 51 -3.29 22.30 -8.33
N TYR A 52 -2.28 21.48 -8.60
CA TYR A 52 -1.01 21.47 -7.88
C TYR A 52 0.17 21.78 -8.80
N ASP A 53 0.93 22.83 -8.46
CA ASP A 53 2.04 23.38 -9.23
C ASP A 53 3.41 23.20 -8.55
N GLY A 54 3.44 22.58 -7.36
CA GLY A 54 4.66 22.38 -6.59
C GLY A 54 5.45 21.11 -6.97
N PRO A 55 6.66 20.94 -6.41
CA PRO A 55 7.44 19.72 -6.62
C PRO A 55 6.73 18.52 -6.00
N THR A 56 6.80 17.37 -6.67
CA THR A 56 6.19 16.13 -6.18
C THR A 56 7.20 15.02 -6.01
N VAL A 57 6.93 14.14 -5.05
CA VAL A 57 7.77 12.97 -4.77
C VAL A 57 6.90 11.73 -4.66
N ALA A 58 7.46 10.59 -5.04
CA ALA A 58 6.85 9.28 -4.83
C ALA A 58 7.91 8.29 -4.33
N PHE A 59 7.48 7.35 -3.51
CA PHE A 59 8.32 6.23 -3.09
C PHE A 59 7.84 4.98 -3.80
N LEU A 60 8.78 4.22 -4.36
CA LEU A 60 8.58 2.93 -4.97
C LEU A 60 9.16 1.84 -4.10
N ARG A 61 8.56 0.66 -4.20
CA ARG A 61 9.01 -0.54 -3.50
C ARG A 61 9.15 -1.67 -4.49
N GLU A 62 10.14 -2.54 -4.26
CA GLU A 62 10.30 -3.76 -5.04
C GLU A 62 8.98 -4.55 -5.12
N PRO A 63 8.48 -4.88 -6.33
CA PRO A 63 7.11 -5.41 -6.50
C PRO A 63 6.80 -6.69 -5.72
N VAL A 64 7.74 -7.64 -5.64
CA VAL A 64 7.50 -8.90 -4.93
C VAL A 64 7.37 -8.65 -3.43
N SER A 65 8.31 -7.91 -2.84
CA SER A 65 8.30 -7.49 -1.44
C SER A 65 7.04 -6.70 -1.10
N ARG A 66 6.61 -5.82 -2.01
CA ARG A 66 5.36 -5.06 -1.87
C ARG A 66 4.17 -6.01 -1.82
N PHE A 67 4.01 -6.89 -2.82
CA PHE A 67 2.93 -7.86 -2.90
C PHE A 67 2.85 -8.73 -1.64
N VAL A 68 3.95 -9.39 -1.28
CA VAL A 68 4.03 -10.29 -0.11
C VAL A 68 3.66 -9.57 1.18
N SER A 69 4.12 -8.32 1.36
CA SER A 69 3.77 -7.53 2.54
C SER A 69 2.33 -6.99 2.52
N GLY A 70 1.70 -6.93 1.35
CA GLY A 70 0.30 -6.56 1.16
C GLY A 70 -0.64 -7.63 1.68
N VAL A 71 -0.36 -8.91 1.41
CA VAL A 71 -1.25 -10.04 1.71
C VAL A 71 -1.72 -10.07 3.18
N PRO A 72 -0.84 -10.00 4.21
CA PRO A 72 -1.30 -9.98 5.60
C PRO A 72 -2.13 -8.76 5.96
N GLU A 73 -1.84 -7.61 5.35
CA GLU A 73 -2.57 -6.37 5.61
C GLU A 73 -3.95 -6.38 4.93
N THR A 74 -4.08 -7.03 3.77
CA THR A 74 -5.37 -7.33 3.14
C THR A 74 -6.17 -8.28 4.02
N MET A 75 -5.59 -9.40 4.49
CA MET A 75 -6.29 -10.35 5.37
C MET A 75 -6.76 -9.72 6.68
N LEU A 76 -6.00 -8.77 7.24
CA LEU A 76 -6.40 -8.02 8.44
C LEU A 76 -7.61 -7.12 8.19
N ARG A 77 -7.68 -6.48 7.02
CA ARG A 77 -8.68 -5.45 6.67
C ARG A 77 -9.89 -6.01 5.91
N MET A 78 -9.76 -7.21 5.37
CA MET A 78 -10.83 -7.95 4.73
C MET A 78 -11.86 -8.37 5.77
N THR A 79 -13.07 -7.87 5.63
CA THR A 79 -14.24 -8.25 6.44
C THR A 79 -15.21 -9.06 5.61
N HIS A 80 -16.12 -9.77 6.28
CA HIS A 80 -17.22 -10.44 5.60
C HIS A 80 -18.05 -9.42 4.79
N TRP A 81 -18.37 -9.73 3.53
CA TRP A 81 -19.00 -8.79 2.59
C TRP A 81 -20.39 -8.29 3.01
N VAL A 82 -21.12 -9.09 3.80
CA VAL A 82 -22.44 -8.73 4.38
C VAL A 82 -22.37 -7.70 5.52
N ALA A 83 -21.19 -7.51 6.14
CA ALA A 83 -21.09 -6.74 7.38
C ALA A 83 -20.61 -5.30 7.15
N ALA A 84 -21.51 -4.33 7.36
CA ALA A 84 -21.17 -2.91 7.31
C ALA A 84 -20.62 -2.41 8.67
N GLU A 85 -19.30 -2.43 8.85
CA GLU A 85 -18.64 -1.74 9.97
C GLU A 85 -18.38 -0.26 9.61
N SER A 86 -19.41 0.59 9.68
CA SER A 86 -19.33 2.01 9.25
C SER A 86 -18.24 2.84 9.93
N TRP A 87 -17.83 2.45 11.15
CA TRP A 87 -16.76 3.09 11.89
C TRP A 87 -15.35 2.67 11.43
N ARG A 88 -15.22 1.63 10.60
CA ARG A 88 -13.96 1.05 10.16
C ARG A 88 -13.63 1.52 8.73
N GLY A 89 -13.11 2.73 8.63
CA GLY A 89 -12.80 3.38 7.35
C GLY A 89 -11.62 2.78 6.57
N ASP A 90 -10.89 1.80 7.11
CA ASP A 90 -9.75 1.14 6.47
C ASP A 90 -10.07 -0.26 5.91
N ARG A 91 -11.34 -0.68 5.96
CA ARG A 91 -11.81 -1.98 5.46
C ARG A 91 -11.54 -2.16 3.96
N VAL A 92 -11.34 -3.41 3.56
CA VAL A 92 -11.35 -3.80 2.16
C VAL A 92 -12.70 -4.45 1.87
N GLU A 93 -13.51 -3.80 1.03
CA GLU A 93 -14.74 -4.37 0.50
C GLU A 93 -14.37 -5.28 -0.67
N VAL A 94 -14.11 -6.55 -0.36
CA VAL A 94 -13.86 -7.55 -1.39
C VAL A 94 -15.19 -8.06 -1.97
N PRO A 95 -15.23 -8.39 -3.26
CA PRO A 95 -16.32 -9.17 -3.85
C PRO A 95 -16.58 -10.50 -3.11
N GLU A 96 -17.83 -10.97 -3.13
CA GLU A 96 -18.25 -12.20 -2.43
C GLU A 96 -17.51 -13.45 -2.92
N ASP A 97 -17.30 -13.55 -4.23
CA ASP A 97 -16.53 -14.63 -4.87
C ASP A 97 -15.09 -14.64 -4.37
N VAL A 98 -14.42 -13.47 -4.36
CA VAL A 98 -13.05 -13.32 -3.80
C VAL A 98 -13.00 -13.74 -2.34
N TYR A 99 -13.96 -13.29 -1.52
CA TYR A 99 -14.03 -13.69 -0.11
C TYR A 99 -14.19 -15.21 0.06
N SER A 100 -15.09 -15.81 -0.73
CA SER A 100 -15.40 -17.25 -0.65
C SER A 100 -14.20 -18.11 -1.04
N GLU A 101 -13.51 -17.74 -2.13
CA GLU A 101 -12.28 -18.41 -2.57
C GLU A 101 -11.19 -18.36 -1.50
N LEU A 102 -10.99 -17.20 -0.86
CA LEU A 102 -10.02 -17.06 0.23
C LEU A 102 -10.45 -17.84 1.49
N ALA A 103 -11.75 -17.92 1.77
CA ALA A 103 -12.27 -18.69 2.90
C ALA A 103 -12.06 -20.20 2.72
N VAL A 104 -12.18 -20.73 1.49
CA VAL A 104 -11.91 -22.14 1.17
C VAL A 104 -10.47 -22.52 1.52
N VAL A 105 -9.50 -21.68 1.13
CA VAL A 105 -8.08 -21.96 1.38
C VAL A 105 -7.58 -21.53 2.76
N ALA A 106 -8.43 -20.96 3.62
CA ALA A 106 -7.98 -20.33 4.87
C ALA A 106 -7.22 -21.30 5.80
N ARG A 107 -7.58 -22.58 5.78
CA ARG A 107 -6.95 -23.64 6.60
C ARG A 107 -5.84 -24.41 5.88
N GLU A 108 -5.61 -24.11 4.61
CA GLU A 108 -4.55 -24.75 3.83
C GLU A 108 -3.15 -24.26 4.24
N PRO A 109 -2.08 -24.96 3.83
CA PRO A 109 -0.71 -24.47 3.97
C PRO A 109 -0.55 -23.05 3.41
N ILE A 110 0.40 -22.30 3.97
CA ILE A 110 0.59 -20.89 3.60
C ILE A 110 0.88 -20.69 2.11
N GLU A 111 1.53 -21.67 1.48
CA GLU A 111 1.78 -21.73 0.05
C GLU A 111 0.49 -21.66 -0.77
N ALA A 112 -0.50 -22.50 -0.44
CA ALA A 112 -1.79 -22.54 -1.13
C ALA A 112 -2.55 -21.22 -0.94
N VAL A 113 -2.48 -20.62 0.25
CA VAL A 113 -3.08 -19.31 0.53
C VAL A 113 -2.47 -18.21 -0.34
N VAL A 114 -1.13 -18.10 -0.39
CA VAL A 114 -0.46 -17.06 -1.16
C VAL A 114 -0.66 -17.27 -2.66
N THR A 115 -0.65 -18.53 -3.11
CA THR A 115 -0.91 -18.89 -4.52
C THR A 115 -2.33 -18.50 -4.93
N ARG A 116 -3.35 -18.88 -4.13
CA ARG A 116 -4.74 -18.49 -4.39
C ARG A 116 -4.94 -16.97 -4.35
N PHE A 117 -4.25 -16.28 -3.44
CA PHE A 117 -4.29 -14.81 -3.41
C PHE A 117 -3.74 -14.21 -4.71
N LEU A 118 -2.63 -14.74 -5.23
CA LEU A 118 -2.06 -14.29 -6.51
C LEU A 118 -3.01 -14.56 -7.68
N GLU A 119 -3.60 -15.76 -7.76
CA GLU A 119 -4.59 -16.11 -8.80
C GLU A 119 -5.77 -15.13 -8.82
N LEU A 120 -6.28 -14.75 -7.65
CA LEU A 120 -7.35 -13.77 -7.53
C LEU A 120 -6.89 -12.38 -7.97
N ALA A 121 -5.66 -11.98 -7.64
CA ALA A 121 -5.09 -10.69 -8.05
C ALA A 121 -4.82 -10.63 -9.57
N GLU A 122 -4.42 -11.76 -10.19
CA GLU A 122 -4.27 -11.91 -11.64
C GLU A 122 -5.62 -11.77 -12.36
N TYR A 123 -6.71 -12.25 -11.77
CA TYR A 123 -8.05 -12.05 -12.30
C TYR A 123 -8.50 -10.58 -12.16
N ALA A 124 -8.34 -10.01 -10.97
CA ALA A 124 -8.70 -8.63 -10.70
C ALA A 124 -8.08 -8.13 -9.39
N PHE A 125 -7.49 -6.94 -9.40
CA PHE A 125 -7.17 -6.28 -8.13
C PHE A 125 -8.44 -5.97 -7.32
N PHE A 126 -8.44 -6.37 -6.05
CA PHE A 126 -9.54 -6.19 -5.10
C PHE A 126 -9.11 -5.44 -3.82
N ASP A 127 -7.85 -5.01 -3.74
CA ASP A 127 -7.31 -4.18 -2.69
C ASP A 127 -6.22 -3.26 -3.26
N ALA A 128 -6.26 -1.98 -2.90
CA ALA A 128 -5.27 -0.98 -3.33
C ALA A 128 -3.83 -1.30 -2.91
N HIS A 129 -3.62 -2.20 -1.95
CA HIS A 129 -2.28 -2.69 -1.61
C HIS A 129 -1.60 -3.47 -2.74
N HIS A 130 -2.41 -3.92 -3.69
CA HIS A 130 -1.99 -4.74 -4.82
C HIS A 130 -2.23 -4.04 -6.16
N GLU A 131 -2.77 -2.82 -6.18
CA GLU A 131 -2.80 -2.01 -7.40
C GLU A 131 -1.36 -1.71 -7.88
N PRO A 132 -1.11 -1.68 -9.20
CA PRO A 132 0.19 -1.31 -9.74
C PRO A 132 0.61 0.10 -9.31
N GLN A 133 1.88 0.25 -8.95
CA GLN A 133 2.47 1.49 -8.46
C GLN A 133 2.46 2.58 -9.54
N HIS A 134 2.72 2.20 -10.80
CA HIS A 134 2.70 3.12 -11.94
C HIS A 134 1.34 3.79 -12.17
N ALA A 135 0.23 3.12 -11.81
CA ALA A 135 -1.13 3.63 -12.00
C ALA A 135 -1.42 4.89 -11.13
N PHE A 136 -0.57 5.19 -10.16
CA PHE A 136 -0.67 6.41 -9.35
C PHE A 136 -0.05 7.64 -10.01
N ILE A 137 0.80 7.46 -11.02
CA ILE A 137 1.52 8.55 -11.70
C ILE A 137 1.18 8.65 -13.19
N ALA A 138 0.70 7.57 -13.80
CA ALA A 138 0.31 7.51 -15.20
C ALA A 138 -1.19 7.24 -15.38
N ASP A 139 -1.70 7.54 -16.57
CA ASP A 139 -3.06 7.19 -16.97
C ASP A 139 -3.13 5.78 -17.58
N ARG A 140 -4.32 5.42 -18.09
CA ARG A 140 -4.54 4.10 -18.74
C ARG A 140 -3.84 3.94 -20.09
N HIS A 141 -3.41 5.04 -20.70
CA HIS A 141 -2.63 5.08 -21.94
C HIS A 141 -1.13 5.06 -21.65
N LEU A 142 -0.75 5.00 -20.37
CA LEU A 142 0.62 5.07 -19.86
C LEU A 142 1.27 6.43 -20.10
N ASP A 143 0.45 7.49 -20.26
CA ASP A 143 0.93 8.86 -20.25
C ASP A 143 1.09 9.34 -18.82
N LEU A 144 2.23 9.98 -18.50
CA LEU A 144 2.45 10.56 -17.18
C LEU A 144 1.44 11.69 -16.94
N ARG A 145 0.66 11.56 -15.86
CA ARG A 145 -0.28 12.60 -15.41
C ARG A 145 0.37 13.60 -14.47
N ILE A 146 1.50 13.22 -13.90
CA ILE A 146 2.33 14.02 -13.01
C ILE A 146 3.76 13.50 -13.07
N ASP A 147 4.74 14.37 -12.83
CA ASP A 147 6.17 14.03 -12.91
C ASP A 147 6.88 14.15 -11.55
N PRO A 148 6.74 13.13 -10.68
CA PRO A 148 7.37 13.15 -9.37
C PRO A 148 8.84 12.73 -9.43
N LEU A 149 9.63 13.22 -8.48
CA LEU A 149 10.90 12.60 -8.13
C LEU A 149 10.63 11.25 -7.47
N LEU A 150 11.21 10.20 -8.05
CA LEU A 150 11.05 8.82 -7.64
C LEU A 150 12.18 8.41 -6.69
N TYR A 151 11.79 7.89 -5.53
CA TYR A 151 12.69 7.36 -4.51
C TYR A 151 12.36 5.90 -4.22
N LEU A 152 13.29 5.20 -3.57
CA LEU A 152 13.13 3.81 -3.17
C LEU A 152 12.88 3.69 -1.66
N THR A 153 11.95 2.83 -1.27
CA THR A 153 11.62 2.61 0.15
C THR A 153 12.78 2.05 0.97
N GLU A 154 13.66 1.27 0.35
CA GLU A 154 14.85 0.69 0.94
C GLU A 154 15.90 1.76 1.33
N ASN A 155 15.87 2.91 0.65
CA ASN A 155 16.78 4.04 0.88
C ASN A 155 16.03 5.24 1.49
N PHE A 156 15.02 4.98 2.33
CA PHE A 156 14.08 6.00 2.80
C PHE A 156 14.74 7.18 3.51
N GLU A 157 15.70 6.94 4.41
CA GLU A 157 16.37 8.01 5.16
C GLU A 157 17.22 8.90 4.24
N ASP A 158 17.94 8.30 3.29
CA ASP A 158 18.73 9.03 2.29
C ASP A 158 17.82 9.84 1.36
N ALA A 159 16.70 9.26 0.95
CA ALA A 159 15.68 9.94 0.16
C ALA A 159 15.12 11.15 0.90
N VAL A 160 14.80 11.02 2.20
CA VAL A 160 14.36 12.16 3.01
C VAL A 160 15.44 13.25 3.06
N ALA A 161 16.70 12.90 3.31
CA ALA A 161 17.79 13.88 3.33
C ALA A 161 17.95 14.63 1.99
N ARG A 162 17.81 13.93 0.84
CA ARG A 162 17.83 14.55 -0.50
C ARG A 162 16.63 15.49 -0.70
N ILE A 163 15.44 15.09 -0.26
CA ILE A 163 14.24 15.93 -0.32
C ILE A 163 14.42 17.19 0.53
N GLU A 164 14.94 17.07 1.75
CA GLU A 164 15.24 18.21 2.63
C GLU A 164 16.23 19.18 1.99
N ALA A 165 17.33 18.66 1.43
CA ALA A 165 18.34 19.48 0.75
C ALA A 165 17.77 20.21 -0.48
N ARG A 166 16.92 19.55 -1.27
CA ARG A 166 16.32 20.13 -2.49
C ARG A 166 15.23 21.16 -2.18
N THR A 167 14.41 20.91 -1.18
CA THR A 167 13.21 21.72 -0.90
C THR A 167 13.40 22.75 0.20
N GLY A 168 14.44 22.61 1.03
CA GLY A 168 14.63 23.37 2.26
C GLY A 168 13.59 23.08 3.34
N ILE A 169 12.86 21.96 3.24
CA ILE A 169 11.94 21.48 4.28
C ILE A 169 12.75 20.75 5.34
N VAL A 170 12.47 21.01 6.62
CA VAL A 170 13.07 20.28 7.73
C VAL A 170 12.07 19.26 8.26
N THR A 171 12.38 17.98 8.10
CA THR A 171 11.53 16.88 8.56
C THR A 171 11.94 16.45 9.96
N ARG A 172 10.99 16.36 10.89
CA ARG A 172 11.30 15.88 12.25
C ARG A 172 11.41 14.37 12.25
N LYS A 173 12.59 13.82 12.60
CA LYS A 173 12.71 12.37 12.83
C LYS A 173 11.65 11.97 13.86
N PRO A 174 10.82 10.96 13.61
CA PRO A 174 9.88 10.49 14.61
C PRO A 174 10.73 10.03 15.78
N ALA A 175 10.47 10.53 17.00
CA ALA A 175 11.27 10.21 18.17
C ALA A 175 11.39 8.68 18.33
N ASP A 176 12.54 8.09 17.94
CA ASP A 176 13.06 6.70 18.01
C ASP A 176 12.07 5.51 18.06
N ARG A 177 10.82 5.71 17.69
CA ARG A 177 9.76 4.68 17.65
C ARG A 177 9.57 4.22 16.20
N GLY A 178 10.69 4.10 15.49
CA GLY A 178 10.72 3.49 14.16
C GLY A 178 10.22 2.05 14.24
N ASN A 179 9.32 1.70 13.32
CA ASN A 179 8.66 0.41 13.28
C ASN A 179 9.66 -0.68 12.85
N ARG A 180 10.44 -1.25 13.78
CA ARG A 180 11.17 -2.50 13.49
C ARG A 180 10.14 -3.59 13.15
N GLY A 181 10.04 -3.93 11.87
CA GLY A 181 9.21 -5.05 11.38
C GLY A 181 7.76 -4.75 11.04
N GLY A 182 7.35 -3.49 10.87
CA GLY A 182 6.01 -3.13 10.35
C GLY A 182 4.87 -3.06 11.38
N ALA A 183 5.18 -3.10 12.67
CA ALA A 183 4.18 -2.83 13.72
C ALA A 183 3.87 -1.33 13.78
N LYS A 184 2.61 -0.90 13.88
CA LYS A 184 2.23 0.53 13.99
C LYS A 184 2.87 1.17 15.25
N PRO A 185 3.31 2.45 15.19
CA PRO A 185 4.01 3.10 16.29
C PRO A 185 3.11 3.21 17.53
N GLN A 186 3.67 2.91 18.71
CA GLN A 186 2.99 3.07 20.01
C GLN A 186 3.01 4.53 20.49
N ALA A 187 2.65 5.50 19.65
CA ALA A 187 2.56 6.89 20.08
C ALA A 187 1.43 7.06 21.12
N GLY A 188 1.75 7.65 22.28
CA GLY A 188 0.75 8.04 23.30
C GLY A 188 0.15 6.92 24.18
N ARG A 189 0.77 5.74 24.27
CA ARG A 189 0.29 4.66 25.16
C ARG A 189 0.77 4.88 26.60
N THR A 190 -0.07 5.48 27.46
CA THR A 190 0.12 5.44 28.92
C THR A 190 -0.80 4.38 29.53
N ARG A 191 -0.46 3.86 30.72
CA ARG A 191 -1.31 2.88 31.43
C ARG A 191 -2.73 3.40 31.65
N LEU A 192 -2.87 4.70 31.92
CA LEU A 192 -4.17 5.37 32.07
C LEU A 192 -4.95 5.45 30.76
N ILE A 193 -4.32 5.81 29.65
CA ILE A 193 -4.97 5.86 28.33
C ILE A 193 -5.38 4.45 27.88
N ASP A 194 -4.54 3.44 28.12
CA ASP A 194 -4.85 2.05 27.74
C ASP A 194 -5.99 1.48 28.60
N LEU A 195 -6.03 1.80 29.91
CA LEU A 195 -7.15 1.47 30.80
C LEU A 195 -8.43 2.17 30.34
N ALA A 196 -8.39 3.48 30.07
CA ALA A 196 -9.55 4.22 29.58
C ALA A 196 -10.07 3.66 28.26
N ARG A 197 -9.19 3.30 27.31
CA ARG A 197 -9.56 2.65 26.05
C ARG A 197 -10.17 1.28 26.25
N ARG A 198 -9.66 0.49 27.21
CA ARG A 198 -10.21 -0.81 27.58
C ARG A 198 -11.61 -0.68 28.15
N THR A 199 -11.82 0.26 29.08
CA THR A 199 -13.12 0.52 29.69
C THR A 199 -14.13 1.04 28.68
N THR A 200 -13.72 1.93 27.79
CA THR A 200 -14.59 2.51 26.73
C THR A 200 -14.73 1.62 25.49
N ARG A 201 -14.04 0.48 25.42
CA ARG A 201 -13.96 -0.39 24.23
C ARG A 201 -13.63 0.40 22.95
N THR A 202 -12.66 1.31 23.04
CA THR A 202 -12.21 2.12 21.90
C THR A 202 -10.85 1.65 21.38
N GLY A 203 -10.51 2.06 20.16
CA GLY A 203 -9.25 1.68 19.52
C GLY A 203 -9.14 0.16 19.34
N VAL A 204 -8.02 -0.43 19.78
CA VAL A 204 -7.75 -1.88 19.67
C VAL A 204 -8.69 -2.75 20.51
N TYR A 205 -9.46 -2.18 21.43
CA TYR A 205 -10.44 -2.89 22.25
C TYR A 205 -11.85 -2.90 21.65
N ARG A 206 -12.03 -2.31 20.45
CA ARG A 206 -13.27 -2.48 19.68
C ARG A 206 -13.38 -3.93 19.22
N LYS A 207 -14.60 -4.47 19.24
CA LYS A 207 -14.91 -5.76 18.64
C LYS A 207 -15.34 -5.58 17.20
N VAL A 208 -14.76 -6.37 16.31
CA VAL A 208 -15.28 -6.57 14.96
C VAL A 208 -16.39 -7.61 15.02
N ALA A 209 -17.40 -7.47 14.17
CA ALA A 209 -18.51 -8.43 14.08
C ALA A 209 -18.02 -9.80 13.58
N HIS A 210 -17.00 -9.79 12.72
CA HIS A 210 -16.42 -10.98 12.11
C HIS A 210 -14.90 -10.85 12.01
N SER A 211 -14.19 -11.85 12.51
CA SER A 211 -12.72 -11.96 12.40
C SER A 211 -12.23 -12.33 10.99
N GLY A 212 -13.15 -12.63 10.05
CA GLY A 212 -12.87 -12.83 8.64
C GLY A 212 -11.94 -14.02 8.39
N PHE A 213 -11.09 -13.89 7.37
CA PHE A 213 -10.11 -14.90 6.99
C PHE A 213 -9.21 -15.31 8.16
N LEU A 214 -8.73 -14.35 8.95
CA LEU A 214 -7.83 -14.64 10.07
C LEU A 214 -8.53 -15.48 11.17
N GLY A 215 -9.83 -15.23 11.40
CA GLY A 215 -10.65 -16.09 12.25
C GLY A 215 -10.75 -17.52 11.70
N LEU A 216 -11.12 -17.65 10.43
CA LEU A 216 -11.25 -18.95 9.75
C LEU A 216 -9.95 -19.75 9.80
N ARG A 217 -8.81 -19.12 9.54
CA ARG A 217 -7.49 -19.76 9.54
C ARG A 217 -7.08 -20.29 10.90
N TYR A 218 -7.25 -19.51 11.96
CA TYR A 218 -6.65 -19.82 13.27
C TYR A 218 -7.62 -20.31 14.34
N ARG A 219 -8.91 -20.03 14.18
CA ARG A 219 -9.97 -20.46 15.09
C ARG A 219 -10.95 -21.42 14.44
N GLY A 220 -10.90 -21.53 13.11
CA GLY A 220 -11.81 -22.36 12.37
C GLY A 220 -13.18 -21.72 12.11
N ALA A 221 -13.42 -20.51 12.61
CA ALA A 221 -14.67 -19.78 12.47
C ALA A 221 -14.42 -18.27 12.40
N SER A 222 -15.28 -17.53 11.69
CA SER A 222 -15.24 -16.07 11.56
C SER A 222 -16.12 -15.39 12.64
N GLU A 223 -15.84 -15.70 13.90
CA GLU A 223 -16.59 -15.18 15.06
C GLU A 223 -16.19 -13.73 15.41
N PRO A 224 -17.02 -12.99 16.17
CA PRO A 224 -16.67 -11.67 16.68
C PRO A 224 -15.38 -11.69 17.51
N MET A 225 -14.53 -10.68 17.35
CA MET A 225 -13.20 -10.66 17.97
C MET A 225 -12.74 -9.23 18.28
N GLU A 226 -11.95 -9.03 19.34
CA GLU A 226 -11.32 -7.72 19.56
C GLU A 226 -10.26 -7.43 18.49
N LEU A 227 -10.14 -6.17 18.04
CA LEU A 227 -9.09 -5.77 17.11
C LEU A 227 -7.69 -6.11 17.64
N ARG A 228 -7.49 -6.10 18.95
CA ARG A 228 -6.24 -6.52 19.59
C ARG A 228 -5.91 -7.98 19.28
N GLU A 229 -6.88 -8.88 19.40
CA GLU A 229 -6.73 -10.31 19.11
C GLU A 229 -6.52 -10.52 17.61
N LEU A 230 -7.32 -9.84 16.78
CA LEU A 230 -7.21 -9.89 15.32
C LEU A 230 -5.82 -9.44 14.84
N ASN A 231 -5.27 -8.36 15.42
CA ASN A 231 -3.89 -7.93 15.16
C ASN A 231 -2.86 -8.98 15.60
N GLY A 232 -3.11 -9.71 16.68
CA GLY A 232 -2.28 -10.84 17.11
C GLY A 232 -2.25 -11.95 16.05
N LEU A 233 -3.41 -12.29 15.48
CA LEU A 233 -3.52 -13.25 14.38
C LEU A 233 -2.86 -12.75 13.10
N ALA A 234 -3.03 -11.48 12.75
CA ALA A 234 -2.37 -10.86 11.59
C ALA A 234 -0.84 -10.89 11.72
N ASN A 235 -0.31 -10.64 12.91
CA ASN A 235 1.13 -10.75 13.17
C ASN A 235 1.64 -12.19 13.03
N ARG A 236 0.84 -13.19 13.46
CA ARG A 236 1.16 -14.60 13.25
C ARG A 236 1.18 -14.93 11.76
N PHE A 237 0.13 -14.55 11.04
CA PHE A 237 0.03 -14.75 9.60
C PHE A 237 1.17 -14.08 8.83
N THR A 238 1.56 -12.86 9.24
CA THR A 238 2.71 -12.15 8.68
C THR A 238 4.01 -12.95 8.85
N ARG A 239 4.20 -13.65 9.98
CA ARG A 239 5.38 -14.51 10.17
C ARG A 239 5.33 -15.72 9.24
N GLU A 240 4.20 -16.40 9.14
CA GLU A 240 4.02 -17.54 8.22
C GLU A 240 4.33 -17.14 6.77
N VAL A 241 3.82 -15.99 6.30
CA VAL A 241 4.10 -15.47 4.95
C VAL A 241 5.60 -15.16 4.76
N LYS A 242 6.29 -14.65 5.80
CA LYS A 242 7.73 -14.38 5.74
C LYS A 242 8.56 -15.66 5.76
N GLU A 243 8.18 -16.62 6.59
CA GLU A 243 8.85 -17.93 6.74
C GLU A 243 8.69 -18.79 5.50
N PHE A 244 7.56 -18.67 4.79
CA PHE A 244 7.31 -19.38 3.54
C PHE A 244 8.43 -19.16 2.51
N GLY A 245 8.92 -17.92 2.36
CA GLY A 245 9.91 -17.56 1.35
C GLY A 245 9.39 -17.82 -0.06
N VAL A 246 8.92 -16.78 -0.77
CA VAL A 246 8.29 -16.93 -2.10
C VAL A 246 9.14 -17.77 -3.06
N PRO A 247 8.67 -18.95 -3.51
CA PRO A 247 9.40 -19.80 -4.45
C PRO A 247 9.65 -19.11 -5.78
N GLY A 248 10.67 -19.56 -6.52
CA GLY A 248 11.07 -18.94 -7.80
C GLY A 248 9.94 -18.83 -8.82
N GLU A 249 9.12 -19.87 -8.97
CA GLU A 249 7.97 -19.86 -9.89
C GLU A 249 6.93 -18.80 -9.50
N LEU A 250 6.55 -18.76 -8.22
CA LEU A 250 5.59 -17.78 -7.72
C LEU A 250 6.13 -16.36 -7.84
N ARG A 251 7.43 -16.18 -7.59
CA ARG A 251 8.14 -14.90 -7.79
C ARG A 251 8.04 -14.43 -9.24
N THR A 252 8.25 -15.32 -10.20
CA THR A 252 8.14 -15.03 -11.64
C THR A 252 6.73 -14.61 -12.01
N ARG A 253 5.70 -15.30 -11.51
CA ARG A 253 4.29 -14.92 -11.74
C ARG A 253 3.97 -13.54 -11.17
N ILE A 254 4.42 -13.24 -9.94
CA ILE A 254 4.25 -11.90 -9.35
C ILE A 254 4.93 -10.84 -10.22
N LEU A 255 6.17 -11.07 -10.65
CA LEU A 255 6.85 -10.12 -11.53
C LEU A 255 6.12 -9.94 -12.87
N ALA A 256 5.57 -11.00 -13.45
CA ALA A 256 4.81 -10.89 -14.69
C ALA A 256 3.53 -10.04 -14.50
N LEU A 257 2.82 -10.22 -13.39
CA LEU A 257 1.66 -9.38 -13.04
C LEU A 257 2.02 -7.90 -12.86
N TYR A 258 3.23 -7.62 -12.37
CA TYR A 258 3.74 -6.28 -12.07
C TYR A 258 4.90 -5.85 -12.99
N ASP A 259 4.93 -6.33 -14.24
CA ASP A 259 6.10 -6.17 -15.12
C ASP A 259 6.51 -4.70 -15.32
N LEU A 260 5.54 -3.82 -15.56
CA LEU A 260 5.81 -2.39 -15.71
C LEU A 260 6.35 -1.74 -14.42
N ASP A 261 5.81 -2.14 -13.25
CA ASP A 261 6.33 -1.68 -11.96
C ASP A 261 7.75 -2.22 -11.70
N HIS A 262 8.04 -3.44 -12.15
CA HIS A 262 9.36 -4.04 -12.02
C HIS A 262 10.39 -3.29 -12.85
N ARG A 263 10.07 -2.99 -14.13
CA ARG A 263 10.89 -2.15 -15.00
C ARG A 263 11.10 -0.75 -14.40
N LEU A 264 10.03 -0.11 -13.91
CA LEU A 264 10.12 1.18 -13.24
C LEU A 264 11.04 1.15 -12.02
N TRP A 265 10.87 0.14 -11.15
CA TRP A 265 11.71 -0.02 -9.97
C TRP A 265 13.18 -0.28 -10.35
N GLN A 266 13.46 -1.08 -11.37
CA GLN A 266 14.82 -1.31 -11.88
C GLN A 266 15.46 -0.04 -12.43
N ALA A 267 14.74 0.72 -13.26
CA ALA A 267 15.25 1.98 -13.81
C ALA A 267 15.57 2.99 -12.70
N VAL A 268 14.65 3.19 -11.75
CA VAL A 268 14.89 4.08 -10.60
C VAL A 268 16.08 3.60 -9.74
N THR A 269 16.24 2.28 -9.59
CA THR A 269 17.39 1.69 -8.89
C THR A 269 18.71 1.96 -9.62
N ALA A 270 18.74 1.82 -10.95
CA ALA A 270 19.92 2.10 -11.76
C ALA A 270 20.37 3.56 -11.66
N HIS A 271 19.41 4.48 -11.47
CA HIS A 271 19.67 5.90 -11.21
C HIS A 271 19.99 6.22 -9.74
N GLY A 272 19.97 5.24 -8.83
CA GLY A 272 20.23 5.43 -7.40
C GLY A 272 19.12 6.16 -6.65
N GLY A 273 17.89 6.13 -7.18
CA GLY A 273 16.77 6.99 -6.76
C GLY A 273 17.02 8.48 -7.02
N ASP A 274 16.07 9.34 -6.63
CA ASP A 274 16.11 10.79 -6.87
C ASP A 274 16.15 11.15 -8.37
N VAL A 275 15.30 10.47 -9.15
CA VAL A 275 15.17 10.65 -10.60
C VAL A 275 13.75 11.07 -10.94
N LEU A 276 13.56 11.97 -11.91
CA LEU A 276 12.20 12.31 -12.35
C LEU A 276 11.55 11.12 -13.06
N ALA A 277 10.24 10.96 -12.90
CA ALA A 277 9.52 9.89 -13.58
C ALA A 277 9.69 9.98 -15.10
N SER A 278 9.61 11.20 -15.66
CA SER A 278 9.79 11.49 -17.09
C SER A 278 11.15 11.07 -17.64
N GLU A 279 12.21 11.11 -16.83
CA GLU A 279 13.58 10.75 -17.24
C GLU A 279 13.75 9.24 -17.46
N VAL A 280 13.00 8.41 -16.73
CA VAL A 280 13.06 6.94 -16.86
C VAL A 280 11.88 6.36 -17.63
N TRP A 281 10.82 7.14 -17.87
CA TRP A 281 9.55 6.61 -18.39
C TRP A 281 9.65 5.96 -19.76
N ALA A 282 10.48 6.53 -20.64
CA ALA A 282 10.69 6.02 -21.99
C ALA A 282 11.38 4.64 -21.99
N GLU A 283 12.30 4.40 -21.05
CA GLU A 283 12.92 3.09 -20.83
C GLU A 283 11.90 2.08 -20.30
N VAL A 284 11.06 2.53 -19.36
CA VAL A 284 10.07 1.69 -18.68
C VAL A 284 8.96 1.23 -19.62
N THR A 285 8.41 2.14 -20.42
CA THR A 285 7.31 1.84 -21.35
C THR A 285 7.79 1.23 -22.67
N GLY A 286 9.07 1.42 -23.01
CA GLY A 286 9.69 0.96 -24.25
C GLY A 286 9.29 1.79 -25.48
N PRO A 287 9.99 1.61 -26.61
CA PRO A 287 9.75 2.38 -27.84
C PRO A 287 8.35 2.19 -28.46
N ALA A 288 7.60 1.17 -28.03
CA ALA A 288 6.28 0.85 -28.56
C ALA A 288 5.18 1.89 -28.23
N LEU A 289 5.40 2.79 -27.27
CA LEU A 289 4.45 3.85 -26.90
C LEU A 289 4.88 5.26 -27.34
N SER A 290 6.14 5.45 -27.74
CA SER A 290 6.66 6.74 -28.23
C SER A 290 5.98 7.21 -29.55
N LEU A 291 5.35 6.29 -30.28
CA LEU A 291 4.65 6.60 -31.55
C LEU A 291 3.26 7.24 -31.38
N ALA A 292 2.73 7.38 -30.15
CA ALA A 292 1.44 8.04 -29.90
C ALA A 292 1.57 9.55 -29.62
N ALA A 293 2.78 10.08 -29.38
CA ALA A 293 3.04 11.50 -29.13
C ALA A 293 2.90 12.41 -30.38
N GLY A 294 2.45 11.85 -31.51
CA GLY A 294 2.21 12.57 -32.77
C GLY A 294 0.76 13.03 -32.98
N ARG A 295 -0.01 13.34 -31.93
CA ARG A 295 -1.32 14.01 -32.09
C ARG A 295 -1.16 15.52 -31.89
N PRO A 296 -1.45 16.35 -32.90
CA PRO A 296 -1.46 17.80 -32.74
C PRO A 296 -2.58 18.24 -31.80
N ALA A 297 -2.35 19.40 -31.16
CA ALA A 297 -3.20 20.08 -30.19
C ALA A 297 -4.65 20.31 -30.63
#